data_AF-C2ELJ8-F1
#
_entry.id   AF-C2ELJ8-F1
#
_cell.length_a   1.000
_cell.length_b   1.000
_cell.length_c   1.000
_cell.angle_alpha   90.00
_cell.angle_beta   90.00
_cell.angle_gamma   90.00
#
_symmetry.space_group_name_H-M   'P 1'
#
loop_
_entity.id
_entity.type
_entity.pdbx_description
1 polymer ?
#
loop_
_entity_poly.entity_id
_entity_poly.type
_entity_poly.pdbx_seq_one_letter_code
_entity_poly.pdbx_strand_id
1 'polypeptide(L)'
;MRKDFKENILKILSGVSTGVVIALVPGALINELMKGMLGFWPGAQNVLTMTLLMQNLLAVFAGLCVSYLLKFNLIQSGSVTAAAMIASGAFEVKKGQIVLSGAGDVINIALTILIAAMLVKLLGVATLFW
;
A
#
# COMPACT_ATOMS: atom_id res chain seq x y z
N MET A 1 2.42 -22.35 -18.71
CA MET A 1 1.05 -21.91 -18.34
C MET A 1 0.76 -21.99 -16.83
N ARG A 2 0.70 -23.18 -16.18
CA ARG A 2 0.37 -23.26 -14.72
C ARG A 2 1.50 -22.82 -13.78
N LYS A 3 2.77 -22.94 -14.19
CA LYS A 3 3.96 -22.53 -13.39
C LYS A 3 4.09 -21.00 -13.32
N ASP A 4 3.89 -20.32 -14.43
CA ASP A 4 3.99 -18.85 -14.54
C ASP A 4 2.95 -18.13 -13.67
N PHE A 5 1.75 -18.71 -13.57
CA PHE A 5 0.67 -18.19 -12.72
C PHE A 5 1.01 -18.28 -11.23
N LYS A 6 1.51 -19.43 -10.78
CA LYS A 6 1.93 -19.62 -9.39
C LYS A 6 3.08 -18.69 -9.02
N GLU A 7 4.05 -18.53 -9.92
CA GLU A 7 5.17 -17.63 -9.68
C GLU A 7 4.74 -16.16 -9.59
N ASN A 8 3.77 -15.73 -10.41
CA ASN A 8 3.21 -14.38 -10.32
C ASN A 8 2.47 -14.16 -9.00
N ILE A 9 1.66 -15.14 -8.55
CA ILE A 9 0.99 -15.05 -7.24
C ILE A 9 2.01 -14.96 -6.11
N LEU A 10 3.09 -15.76 -6.16
CA LEU A 10 4.15 -15.70 -5.15
C LEU A 10 4.86 -14.34 -5.16
N LYS A 11 5.10 -13.75 -6.34
CA LYS A 11 5.64 -12.39 -6.46
C LYS A 11 4.68 -11.33 -5.89
N ILE A 12 3.38 -11.45 -6.14
CA ILE A 12 2.36 -10.57 -5.56
C ILE A 12 2.36 -10.71 -4.03
N LEU A 13 2.29 -11.93 -3.51
CA LEU A 13 2.23 -12.18 -2.07
C LEU A 13 3.50 -11.68 -1.36
N SER A 14 4.67 -11.94 -1.97
CA SER A 14 5.95 -11.42 -1.49
C SER A 14 5.98 -9.89 -1.51
N GLY A 15 5.53 -9.27 -2.61
CA GLY A 15 5.49 -7.81 -2.73
C GLY A 15 4.55 -7.14 -1.73
N VAL A 16 3.36 -7.71 -1.48
CA VAL A 16 2.45 -7.23 -0.43
C VAL A 16 3.10 -7.35 0.94
N SER A 17 3.72 -8.49 1.24
CA SER A 17 4.43 -8.71 2.50
C SER A 17 5.55 -7.68 2.71
N THR A 18 6.36 -7.41 1.69
CA THR A 18 7.42 -6.40 1.76
C THR A 18 6.85 -4.99 1.92
N GLY A 19 5.77 -4.65 1.21
CA GLY A 19 5.14 -3.34 1.31
C GLY A 19 4.53 -3.05 2.69
N VAL A 20 3.93 -4.06 3.32
CA VAL A 20 3.45 -3.96 4.72
C VAL A 20 4.60 -3.67 5.68
N VAL A 21 5.72 -4.39 5.54
CA VAL A 21 6.91 -4.17 6.37
C VAL A 21 7.47 -2.76 6.19
N ILE A 22 7.56 -2.27 4.95
CA ILE A 22 8.04 -0.91 4.64
C ILE A 22 7.12 0.17 5.24
N ALA A 23 5.81 -0.05 5.22
CA ALA A 23 4.85 0.91 5.75
C ALA A 23 4.80 0.93 7.29
N LEU A 24 4.93 -0.23 7.94
CA LEU A 24 4.72 -0.35 9.39
C LEU A 24 6.00 -0.21 10.22
N VAL A 25 7.13 -0.76 9.75
CA VAL A 25 8.36 -0.80 10.57
C VAL A 25 8.91 0.59 10.87
N PRO A 26 9.10 1.51 9.89
CA PRO A 26 9.63 2.83 10.18
C PRO A 26 8.68 3.64 11.06
N GLY A 27 7.38 3.52 10.81
CA GLY A 27 6.37 4.23 11.59
C GLY A 27 6.31 3.75 13.04
N ALA A 28 6.34 2.44 13.28
CA ALA A 28 6.33 1.89 14.62
C ALA A 28 7.56 2.31 15.44
N LEU A 29 8.75 2.28 14.83
CA LEU A 29 10.01 2.67 15.49
C LEU A 29 10.02 4.16 15.87
N ILE A 30 9.62 5.04 14.95
CA ILE A 30 9.56 6.49 15.20
C ILE A 30 8.48 6.79 16.24
N ASN A 31 7.35 6.08 16.20
CA ASN A 31 6.25 6.26 17.14
C ASN A 31 6.68 5.93 18.58
N GLU A 32 7.35 4.80 18.80
CA GLU A 32 7.86 4.43 20.13
C GLU A 32 8.99 5.36 20.60
N LEU A 33 9.89 5.78 19.71
CA LEU A 33 10.93 6.76 20.03
C LEU A 33 10.33 8.11 20.46
N MET A 34 9.35 8.62 19.70
CA MET A 34 8.73 9.91 19.97
C MET A 34 7.85 9.91 21.21
N LYS A 35 7.19 8.79 21.53
CA LYS A 35 6.47 8.63 22.81
C LYS A 35 7.42 8.75 24.01
N GLY A 36 8.60 8.16 23.93
CA GLY A 36 9.64 8.31 24.96
C GLY A 36 10.13 9.75 25.12
N MET A 37 9.99 10.59 24.08
CA MET A 37 10.42 11.98 24.06
C MET A 37 9.30 13.00 24.36
N LEU A 38 8.06 12.56 24.57
CA LEU A 38 6.90 13.45 24.82
C LEU A 38 7.10 14.37 26.04
N GLY A 39 7.89 13.97 27.03
CA GLY A 39 8.21 14.78 28.20
C GLY A 39 9.20 15.92 27.96
N PHE A 40 9.95 15.89 26.84
CA PHE A 40 11.02 16.84 26.54
C PHE A 40 10.66 17.85 25.44
N TRP A 41 9.75 17.50 24.51
CA TRP A 41 9.40 18.37 23.39
C TRP A 41 7.92 18.23 22.96
N PRO A 42 7.10 19.31 23.04
CA PRO A 42 5.72 19.32 22.51
C PRO A 42 5.57 19.08 20.99
N GLY A 43 6.65 19.16 20.21
CA GLY A 43 6.66 18.87 18.77
C GLY A 43 6.62 17.37 18.43
N ALA A 44 6.90 16.50 19.41
CA ALA A 44 6.79 15.05 19.24
C ALA A 44 5.37 14.62 18.82
N GLN A 45 4.33 15.32 19.31
CA GLN A 45 2.93 15.05 18.94
C GLN A 45 2.66 15.26 17.44
N ASN A 46 3.30 16.26 16.83
CA ASN A 46 3.16 16.51 15.39
C ASN A 46 3.82 15.38 14.58
N VAL A 47 4.97 14.89 15.03
CA VAL A 47 5.66 13.77 14.35
C VAL A 47 4.90 12.46 14.50
N LEU A 48 4.27 12.21 15.66
CA LEU A 48 3.37 11.06 15.85
C LEU A 48 2.18 11.11 14.86
N THR A 49 1.62 12.30 14.62
CA THR A 49 0.53 12.48 13.65
C THR A 49 1.00 12.22 12.22
N MET A 50 2.20 12.69 11.85
CA MET A 50 2.79 12.40 10.53
C MET A 50 3.12 10.92 10.34
N THR A 51 3.51 10.25 11.42
CA THR A 51 3.80 8.82 11.43
C THR A 51 2.54 7.98 11.21
N LEU A 52 1.39 8.46 11.68
CA LEU A 52 0.09 7.86 11.39
C LEU A 52 -0.27 7.95 9.90
N LEU A 53 0.03 9.07 9.25
CA LEU A 53 -0.18 9.23 7.80
C LEU A 53 0.64 8.22 6.98
N MET A 54 1.87 7.91 7.42
CA MET A 54 2.71 6.91 6.78
C MET A 54 2.07 5.51 6.82
N GLN A 55 1.42 5.15 7.93
CA GLN A 55 0.68 3.89 8.06
C GLN A 55 -0.58 3.87 7.17
N ASN A 56 -1.25 5.02 7.01
CA ASN A 56 -2.40 5.14 6.10
C ASN A 56 -2.04 4.90 4.64
N LEU A 57 -0.78 5.09 4.26
CA LEU A 57 -0.25 4.85 2.91
C LEU A 57 0.20 3.39 2.68
N LEU A 58 -0.10 2.46 3.60
CA LEU A 58 0.31 1.07 3.49
C LEU A 58 -0.10 0.40 2.17
N ALA A 59 -1.32 0.67 1.71
CA ALA A 59 -1.81 0.17 0.43
C ALA A 59 -0.97 0.65 -0.77
N VAL A 60 -0.46 1.88 -0.69
CA VAL A 60 0.38 2.48 -1.73
C VAL A 60 1.73 1.76 -1.80
N PHE A 61 2.38 1.55 -0.65
CA PHE A 61 3.66 0.84 -0.62
C PHE A 61 3.52 -0.62 -1.07
N ALA A 62 2.46 -1.31 -0.64
CA ALA A 62 2.15 -2.67 -1.10
C ALA A 62 1.94 -2.73 -2.63
N GLY A 63 1.16 -1.81 -3.19
CA GLY A 63 0.91 -1.74 -4.64
C GLY A 63 2.18 -1.48 -5.45
N LEU A 64 3.04 -0.58 -4.97
CA LEU A 64 4.33 -0.26 -5.60
C LEU A 64 5.29 -1.45 -5.56
N CYS A 65 5.44 -2.11 -4.40
CA CYS A 65 6.31 -3.27 -4.26
C CYS A 65 5.87 -4.41 -5.19
N VAL A 66 4.57 -4.71 -5.26
CA VAL A 66 4.06 -5.73 -6.18
C VAL A 66 4.31 -5.36 -7.64
N SER A 67 4.04 -4.12 -8.01
CA SER A 67 4.24 -3.64 -9.38
C SER A 67 5.72 -3.70 -9.80
N TYR A 68 6.63 -3.40 -8.87
CA TYR A 68 8.07 -3.56 -9.07
C TYR A 68 8.47 -5.03 -9.27
N LEU A 69 7.97 -5.95 -8.43
CA LEU A 69 8.26 -7.39 -8.56
C LEU A 69 7.70 -8.00 -9.86
N LEU A 70 6.60 -7.45 -10.37
CA LEU A 70 5.99 -7.86 -11.64
C LEU A 70 6.53 -7.11 -12.86
N LYS A 71 7.44 -6.15 -12.67
CA LYS A 71 8.04 -5.32 -13.72
C LYS A 71 7.00 -4.56 -14.57
N PHE A 72 5.99 -3.99 -13.91
CA PHE A 72 4.99 -3.17 -14.57
C PHE A 72 5.55 -1.80 -15.00
N ASN A 73 4.95 -1.21 -16.04
CA ASN A 73 5.26 0.18 -16.42
C ASN A 73 4.79 1.15 -15.31
N LEU A 74 5.27 2.39 -15.31
CA LEU A 74 4.90 3.43 -14.36
C LEU A 74 3.38 3.68 -14.31
N ILE A 75 2.72 3.67 -15.47
CA ILE A 75 1.26 3.92 -15.57
C ILE A 75 0.47 2.75 -15.00
N GLN A 76 0.90 1.52 -15.28
CA GLN A 76 0.34 0.31 -14.69
C GLN A 76 0.55 0.26 -13.17
N SER A 77 1.74 0.63 -12.72
CA SER A 77 2.10 0.69 -11.30
C SER A 77 1.26 1.74 -10.57
N GLY A 78 1.12 2.94 -11.15
CA GLY A 78 0.30 4.01 -10.60
C GLY A 78 -1.18 3.60 -10.51
N SER A 79 -1.69 2.90 -11.52
CA SER A 79 -3.08 2.42 -11.55
C SER A 79 -3.34 1.35 -10.49
N VAL A 80 -2.47 0.35 -10.37
CA VAL A 80 -2.59 -0.70 -9.33
C VAL A 80 -2.51 -0.10 -7.94
N THR A 81 -1.59 0.83 -7.74
CA THR A 81 -1.35 1.49 -6.45
C THR A 81 -2.52 2.39 -6.05
N ALA A 82 -3.07 3.17 -6.97
CA ALA A 82 -4.25 3.99 -6.73
C ALA A 82 -5.50 3.14 -6.46
N ALA A 83 -5.70 2.06 -7.22
CA ALA A 83 -6.79 1.12 -7.00
C ALA A 83 -6.69 0.46 -5.62
N ALA A 84 -5.49 0.02 -5.23
CA ALA A 84 -5.23 -0.57 -3.91
C ALA A 84 -5.54 0.42 -2.78
N MET A 85 -5.17 1.69 -2.94
CA MET A 85 -5.43 2.72 -1.93
C MET A 85 -6.92 3.01 -1.77
N ILE A 86 -7.66 3.14 -2.86
CA ILE A 86 -9.12 3.37 -2.82
C ILE A 86 -9.84 2.15 -2.24
N ALA A 87 -9.43 0.95 -2.64
CA ALA A 87 -10.05 -0.28 -2.17
C ALA A 87 -9.64 -0.67 -0.76
N SER A 88 -8.55 -0.12 -0.20
CA SER A 88 -8.00 -0.51 1.11
C SER A 88 -8.98 -0.42 2.28
N GLY A 89 -10.05 0.37 2.13
CA GLY A 89 -11.00 0.66 3.21
C GLY A 89 -10.47 1.73 4.18
N ALA A 90 -9.32 2.35 3.90
CA ALA A 90 -8.76 3.44 4.71
C ALA A 90 -9.61 4.73 4.68
N PHE A 91 -10.52 4.85 3.72
CA PHE A 91 -11.38 6.03 3.56
C PHE A 91 -12.75 5.80 4.21
N GLU A 92 -13.06 6.58 5.24
CA GLU A 92 -14.38 6.63 5.85
C GLU A 92 -15.11 7.91 5.39
N VAL A 93 -16.33 7.77 4.89
CA VAL A 93 -17.19 8.92 4.58
C VAL A 93 -17.94 9.31 5.84
N LYS A 94 -17.45 10.33 6.54
CA LYS A 94 -18.13 10.92 7.70
C LYS A 94 -18.71 12.27 7.32
N LYS A 95 -20.03 12.42 7.45
CA LYS A 95 -20.75 13.69 7.24
C LYS A 95 -20.44 14.38 5.89
N GLY A 96 -20.32 13.59 4.82
CA GLY A 96 -20.02 14.11 3.47
C GLY A 96 -18.56 14.48 3.22
N GLN A 97 -17.66 14.25 4.18
CA GLN A 97 -16.21 14.42 4.02
C GLN A 97 -15.53 13.06 3.93
N ILE A 98 -14.54 12.93 3.04
CA ILE A 98 -13.67 11.76 2.94
C ILE A 98 -12.58 11.92 3.98
N VAL A 99 -12.59 11.05 5.00
CA VAL A 99 -11.61 11.06 6.08
C VAL A 99 -10.72 9.83 5.95
N LEU A 100 -9.40 10.02 5.98
CA LEU A 100 -8.43 8.93 6.08
C LEU A 100 -8.40 8.43 7.53
N SER A 101 -8.99 7.27 7.76
CA SER A 101 -9.20 6.67 9.08
C SER A 101 -8.54 5.29 9.12
N GLY A 102 -7.21 5.29 9.14
CA GLY A 102 -6.39 4.09 9.33
C GLY A 102 -5.66 3.57 8.08
N ALA A 103 -4.91 2.49 8.27
CA ALA A 103 -4.09 1.83 7.25
C ALA A 103 -4.90 1.06 6.19
N GLY A 104 -6.19 0.84 6.46
CA GLY A 104 -7.00 -0.12 5.72
C GLY A 104 -6.67 -1.56 6.08
N ASP A 105 -7.47 -2.50 5.57
CA ASP A 105 -7.29 -3.92 5.82
C ASP A 105 -6.27 -4.53 4.86
N VAL A 106 -5.19 -5.09 5.41
CA VAL A 106 -4.11 -5.73 4.63
C VAL A 106 -4.65 -6.83 3.72
N ILE A 107 -5.68 -7.57 4.15
CA ILE A 107 -6.32 -8.62 3.35
C ILE A 107 -7.02 -8.03 2.12
N ASN A 108 -7.75 -6.93 2.31
CA ASN A 108 -8.48 -6.28 1.23
C ASN A 108 -7.53 -5.62 0.22
N ILE A 109 -6.45 -5.03 0.72
CA ILE A 109 -5.34 -4.50 -0.07
C ILE A 109 -4.70 -5.63 -0.91
N ALA A 110 -4.37 -6.76 -0.28
CA ALA A 110 -3.75 -7.91 -0.95
C ALA A 110 -4.66 -8.47 -2.05
N LEU A 111 -5.95 -8.61 -1.77
CA LEU A 111 -6.94 -9.11 -2.73
C LEU A 111 -7.10 -8.14 -3.90
N THR A 112 -7.21 -6.85 -3.63
CA THR A 112 -7.33 -5.81 -4.67
C THR A 112 -6.10 -5.80 -5.57
N ILE A 113 -4.89 -5.82 -4.99
CA ILE A 113 -3.64 -5.83 -5.76
C ILE A 113 -3.56 -7.10 -6.61
N LEU A 114 -3.99 -8.25 -6.08
CA LEU A 114 -3.99 -9.51 -6.82
C LEU A 114 -4.92 -9.46 -8.04
N ILE A 115 -6.13 -8.91 -7.87
CA ILE A 115 -7.08 -8.72 -8.98
C ILE A 115 -6.55 -7.68 -9.98
N ALA A 116 -6.09 -6.53 -9.50
CA ALA A 116 -5.58 -5.44 -10.32
C ALA A 116 -4.33 -5.87 -11.13
N ALA A 117 -3.39 -6.59 -10.52
CA ALA A 117 -2.21 -7.10 -11.20
C ALA A 117 -2.55 -8.15 -12.26
N MET A 118 -3.54 -9.01 -12.02
CA MET A 118 -4.03 -9.95 -13.03
C MET A 118 -4.70 -9.22 -14.21
N LEU A 119 -5.55 -8.23 -13.92
CA LEU A 119 -6.18 -7.41 -14.94
C LEU A 119 -5.15 -6.64 -15.77
N VAL A 120 -4.15 -6.04 -15.13
CA VAL A 120 -3.06 -5.34 -15.83
C VAL A 120 -2.24 -6.29 -16.70
N LYS A 121 -1.99 -7.53 -16.28
CA LYS A 121 -1.34 -8.51 -17.18
C LYS A 121 -2.24 -8.93 -18.35
N LEU A 122 -3.53 -9.10 -18.12
CA LEU A 122 -4.49 -9.45 -19.17
C LEU A 122 -4.63 -8.32 -20.20
N LEU A 123 -4.75 -7.09 -19.73
CA LEU A 123 -4.92 -5.88 -20.55
C LEU A 123 -3.61 -5.37 -21.11
N GLY A 124 -2.49 -5.48 -20.40
CA GLY A 124 -1.16 -5.06 -20.85
C GLY A 124 -0.63 -5.86 -22.04
N VAL A 125 -1.19 -7.05 -22.29
CA VAL A 125 -1.00 -7.78 -23.56
C VAL A 125 -1.74 -7.10 -24.73
N ALA A 126 -2.83 -6.38 -24.45
CA ALA A 126 -3.64 -5.66 -25.45
C ALA A 126 -3.27 -4.17 -25.59
N THR A 127 -2.72 -3.52 -24.56
CA THR A 127 -2.42 -2.08 -24.54
C THR A 127 -0.95 -1.83 -24.21
N LEU A 128 -0.09 -1.92 -25.23
CA LEU A 128 1.35 -1.66 -25.15
C LEU A 128 1.72 -0.17 -25.35
N PHE A 129 0.74 0.74 -25.41
CA PHE A 129 0.93 2.13 -25.87
C PHE A 129 0.32 3.23 -25.01
N TRP A 130 -0.19 2.94 -23.81
CA TRP A 130 -0.69 3.96 -22.91
C TRP A 130 -0.34 3.67 -21.47
#